data_AF-Q8HXQ8-F1
#
_entry.id   AF-Q8HXQ8-F1
#
_cell.length_a   1.000
_cell.length_b   1.000
_cell.length_c   1.000
_cell.angle_alpha   90.00
_cell.angle_beta   90.00
_cell.angle_gamma   90.00
#
_symmetry.space_group_name_H-M   'P 1'
#
loop_
_entity.id
_entity.type
_entity.pdbx_description
1 polymer ?
#
loop_
_entity_poly.entity_id
_entity_poly.type
_entity_poly.pdbx_seq_one_letter_code
_entity_poly.pdbx_strand_id
1 'polypeptide(L)'
;IKPSYIMDYMISDGVLTVSEEEKVKNEPTRQQKAAMLIKMILKKDNYCYISFYKALLQEGYKDLAALLHGGIPVLSSSNGKDFA
;
A
#
# COMPACT_ATOMS: atom_id res chain seq x y z
N ILE A 1 12.80 2.73 -3.27
CA ILE A 1 11.78 1.66 -3.18
C ILE A 1 11.92 0.71 -4.37
N LYS A 2 11.94 -0.61 -4.18
CA LYS A 2 11.81 -1.61 -5.25
C LYS A 2 10.31 -1.92 -5.41
N PRO A 3 9.64 -1.48 -6.49
CA PRO A 3 8.19 -1.63 -6.61
C PRO A 3 7.73 -3.09 -6.65
N SER A 4 8.53 -4.00 -7.22
CA SER A 4 8.18 -5.42 -7.37
C SER A 4 7.81 -6.08 -6.03
N TYR A 5 8.72 -6.04 -5.05
CA TYR A 5 8.47 -6.70 -3.75
C TYR A 5 7.30 -6.09 -2.98
N ILE A 6 7.12 -4.77 -3.10
CA ILE A 6 5.97 -4.08 -2.50
C ILE A 6 4.66 -4.53 -3.16
N MET A 7 4.65 -4.62 -4.49
CA MET A 7 3.47 -5.08 -5.23
C MET A 7 3.17 -6.56 -4.97
N ASP A 8 4.18 -7.42 -4.87
CA ASP A 8 4.02 -8.84 -4.54
C ASP A 8 3.31 -9.01 -3.19
N TYR A 9 3.73 -8.25 -2.17
CA TYR A 9 3.07 -8.22 -0.86
C TYR A 9 1.62 -7.75 -0.99
N MET A 10 1.39 -6.64 -1.69
CA MET A 10 0.06 -6.04 -1.83
C MET A 10 -0.91 -6.91 -2.66
N ILE A 11 -0.42 -7.68 -3.62
CA ILE A 11 -1.20 -8.69 -4.36
C ILE A 11 -1.55 -9.84 -3.42
N SER A 12 -0.59 -10.32 -2.63
CA SER A 12 -0.83 -11.37 -1.63
C SER A 12 -1.86 -10.95 -0.58
N ASP A 13 -1.91 -9.66 -0.23
CA ASP A 13 -2.89 -9.08 0.71
C ASP A 13 -4.23 -8.74 0.03
N GLY A 14 -4.36 -9.00 -1.28
CA GLY A 14 -5.60 -8.82 -2.05
C GLY A 14 -5.98 -7.37 -2.36
N VAL A 15 -5.12 -6.39 -2.04
CA VAL A 15 -5.40 -4.96 -2.23
C VAL A 15 -4.91 -4.42 -3.57
N LEU A 16 -4.07 -5.17 -4.29
CA LEU A 16 -3.56 -4.85 -5.61
C LEU A 16 -3.82 -6.02 -6.56
N THR A 17 -4.30 -5.73 -7.77
CA THR A 17 -4.55 -6.75 -8.80
C THR A 17 -3.34 -6.91 -9.73
N VAL A 18 -3.27 -8.05 -10.44
CA VAL A 18 -2.22 -8.29 -11.44
C VAL A 18 -2.26 -7.28 -12.59
N SER A 19 -3.46 -6.87 -13.04
CA SER A 19 -3.58 -5.83 -14.08
C SER A 19 -3.05 -4.47 -13.62
N GLU A 20 -3.23 -4.15 -12.33
CA GLU A 20 -2.68 -2.95 -11.73
C GLU A 20 -1.14 -3.01 -11.63
N GLU A 21 -0.61 -4.18 -11.29
CA GLU A 21 0.83 -4.44 -11.29
C GLU A 21 1.44 -4.27 -12.70
N GLU A 22 0.79 -4.80 -13.73
CA GLU A 22 1.22 -4.63 -15.12
C GLU A 22 1.28 -3.16 -15.53
N LYS A 23 0.27 -2.36 -15.16
CA LYS A 23 0.28 -0.90 -15.40
C LYS A 23 1.49 -0.23 -14.77
N VAL A 24 1.84 -0.60 -13.54
CA VAL A 24 3.06 -0.10 -12.89
C VAL A 24 4.30 -0.59 -13.62
N LYS A 25 4.38 -1.87 -13.99
CA LYS A 25 5.55 -2.46 -14.69
C LYS A 25 5.83 -1.83 -16.05
N ASN A 26 4.80 -1.34 -16.73
CA ASN A 26 4.88 -0.67 -18.03
C ASN A 26 5.53 0.72 -17.99
N GLU A 27 5.70 1.33 -16.80
CA GLU A 27 6.40 2.60 -16.68
C GLU A 27 7.91 2.43 -16.98
N PRO A 28 8.56 3.39 -17.68
CA PRO A 28 9.91 3.17 -18.21
C PRO A 28 11.00 3.18 -17.13
N THR A 29 10.84 4.01 -16.08
CA THR A 29 11.86 4.16 -15.04
C THR A 29 11.37 3.68 -13.68
N ARG A 30 12.29 3.24 -12.82
CA ARG A 30 11.97 2.87 -11.43
C ARG A 30 11.24 3.99 -10.67
N GLN A 31 11.58 5.25 -10.93
CA GLN A 31 10.92 6.40 -10.31
C GLN A 31 9.48 6.54 -10.79
N GLN A 32 9.23 6.42 -12.10
CA GLN A 32 7.86 6.43 -12.64
C GLN A 32 7.04 5.24 -12.14
N LYS A 33 7.63 4.04 -12.07
CA LYS A 33 7.00 2.86 -11.45
C LYS A 33 6.54 3.16 -10.01
N ALA A 34 7.44 3.71 -9.19
CA ALA A 34 7.12 4.07 -7.81
C ALA A 34 6.04 5.16 -7.74
N ALA A 35 6.13 6.20 -8.58
CA ALA A 35 5.15 7.27 -8.62
C ALA A 35 3.76 6.79 -9.05
N MET A 36 3.69 5.88 -10.03
CA MET A 36 2.45 5.27 -10.49
C MET A 36 1.82 4.42 -9.38
N LEU A 37 2.61 3.57 -8.72
CA LEU A 37 2.16 2.78 -7.58
C LEU A 37 1.56 3.66 -6.47
N ILE A 38 2.27 4.72 -6.07
CA ILE A 38 1.79 5.66 -5.04
C ILE A 38 0.48 6.34 -5.48
N LYS A 39 0.41 6.82 -6.73
CA LYS A 39 -0.82 7.44 -7.29
C LYS A 39 -2.02 6.49 -7.25
N MET A 40 -1.81 5.20 -7.43
CA MET A 40 -2.87 4.19 -7.36
C MET A 40 -3.33 3.96 -5.93
N ILE A 41 -2.39 3.84 -4.99
CA ILE A 41 -2.69 3.66 -3.56
C ILE A 41 -3.50 4.84 -3.01
N LEU A 42 -3.15 6.08 -3.39
CA LEU A 42 -3.87 7.28 -2.95
C LEU A 42 -5.34 7.35 -3.40
N LYS A 43 -5.73 6.55 -4.42
CA LYS A 43 -7.10 6.48 -4.92
C LYS A 43 -7.89 5.29 -4.35
N LYS A 44 -7.23 4.43 -3.57
CA LYS A 44 -7.82 3.23 -2.98
C LYS A 44 -8.24 3.47 -1.54
N ASP A 45 -8.82 2.43 -0.96
CA ASP A 45 -9.32 2.43 0.40
C ASP A 45 -8.21 2.40 1.45
N ASN A 46 -8.63 2.58 2.71
CA ASN A 46 -7.77 2.58 3.88
C ASN A 46 -6.97 1.27 4.02
N TYR A 47 -7.53 0.14 3.58
CA TYR A 47 -6.86 -1.16 3.61
C TYR A 47 -5.66 -1.20 2.66
N CYS A 48 -5.78 -0.64 1.45
CA CYS A 48 -4.66 -0.54 0.53
C CYS A 48 -3.50 0.30 1.10
N TYR A 49 -3.83 1.42 1.75
CA TYR A 49 -2.83 2.27 2.41
C TYR A 49 -2.09 1.52 3.52
N ILE A 50 -2.82 0.81 4.38
CA ILE A 50 -2.26 0.02 5.48
C ILE A 50 -1.36 -1.11 4.95
N SER A 51 -1.81 -1.81 3.91
CA SER A 51 -1.05 -2.88 3.27
C SER A 51 0.27 -2.36 2.70
N PHE A 52 0.23 -1.23 1.98
CA PHE A 52 1.43 -0.57 1.47
C PHE A 52 2.41 -0.18 2.58
N TYR A 53 1.90 0.38 3.68
CA TYR A 53 2.73 0.70 4.85
C TYR A 53 3.40 -0.55 5.44
N LYS A 54 2.66 -1.66 5.59
CA LYS A 54 3.22 -2.94 6.07
C LYS A 54 4.28 -3.50 5.11
N ALA A 55 4.05 -3.42 3.80
CA ALA A 55 5.01 -3.83 2.79
C ALA A 55 6.33 -3.04 2.91
N LEU A 56 6.25 -1.72 3.12
CA LEU A 56 7.44 -0.88 3.33
C LEU A 56 8.23 -1.30 4.57
N LEU A 57 7.55 -1.64 5.67
CA LEU A 57 8.20 -2.15 6.88
C LEU A 57 8.88 -3.50 6.65
N GLN A 58 8.19 -4.44 6.01
CA GLN A 58 8.74 -5.78 5.73
C GLN A 58 9.97 -5.72 4.84
N GLU A 59 9.94 -4.85 3.83
CA GLU A 59 11.05 -4.66 2.90
C GLU A 59 12.18 -3.76 3.45
N GLY A 60 12.09 -3.34 4.72
CA GLY A 60 13.14 -2.58 5.40
C GLY A 60 13.19 -1.08 5.07
N TYR A 61 12.18 -0.54 4.39
CA TYR A 61 12.07 0.90 4.10
C TYR A 61 11.52 1.70 5.30
N LYS A 62 12.20 1.59 6.44
CA LYS A 62 11.74 2.12 7.74
C LYS A 62 11.55 3.64 7.73
N ASP A 63 12.48 4.39 7.12
CA ASP A 63 12.37 5.86 7.06
C ASP A 63 11.16 6.29 6.24
N LEU A 64 10.87 5.59 5.14
CA LEU A 64 9.69 5.86 4.31
C LEU A 64 8.39 5.47 5.03
N ALA A 65 8.41 4.35 5.75
CA ALA A 65 7.27 3.96 6.59
C ALA A 65 7.02 5.01 7.69
N ALA A 66 8.06 5.55 8.32
CA ALA A 66 7.94 6.59 9.33
C ALA A 66 7.27 7.87 8.79
N LEU A 67 7.58 8.25 7.54
CA LEU A 67 6.92 9.39 6.88
C LEU A 67 5.42 9.17 6.66
N LEU A 68 5.00 7.91 6.46
CA LEU A 68 3.60 7.54 6.21
C LEU A 68 2.82 7.24 7.50
N HIS A 69 3.52 7.03 8.61
CA HIS A 69 2.92 6.57 9.87
C HIS A 69 1.79 7.50 10.36
N GLY A 70 2.01 8.83 10.26
CA GLY A 70 1.00 9.82 10.67
C GLY A 70 -0.25 9.89 9.78
N GLY A 71 -0.22 9.27 8.60
CA GLY A 71 -1.33 9.21 7.66
C GLY A 71 -2.12 7.89 7.71
N ILE A 72 -1.76 6.96 8.61
CA ILE A 72 -2.45 5.68 8.72
C ILE A 72 -3.88 5.92 9.24
N PRO A 73 -4.91 5.55 8.48
CA PRO A 73 -6.28 5.69 8.93
C PRO A 73 -6.51 4.83 10.16
N VAL A 74 -6.99 5.45 11.24
CA VAL A 74 -7.50 4.71 12.39
C VAL A 74 -8.76 4.00 11.91
N LEU A 75 -8.64 2.71 11.63
CA LEU A 75 -9.80 1.86 11.43
C LEU A 75 -10.49 1.78 12.79
N SER A 76 -11.52 2.62 13.02
CA SER A 76 -12.42 2.39 14.13
C SER A 76 -12.99 1.00 13.94
N SER A 77 -12.59 0.06 14.79
CA SER A 77 -13.39 -1.12 15.05
C SER A 77 -14.73 -0.61 15.54
N SER A 78 -15.72 -0.50 14.63
CA SER A 78 -17.11 -0.56 15.03
C SER A 78 -17.35 -1.97 15.55
N ASN A 79 -16.86 -2.25 16.76
CA ASN A 79 -17.32 -3.36 17.54
C ASN A 79 -18.78 -3.06 17.87
N GLY A 80 -19.67 -3.54 17.01
CA GLY A 80 -21.08 -3.65 17.33
C GLY A 80 -21.20 -4.54 18.55
N LYS A 81 -21.32 -3.92 19.74
CA LYS A 81 -21.70 -4.60 20.96
C LYS A 81 -22.16 -3.64 22.05
N ASP A 82 -23.16 -2.82 21.73
CA ASP A 82 -24.06 -2.29 22.75
C ASP A 82 -25.32 -3.16 22.72
N PHE A 83 -25.28 -4.27 23.46
CA PHE A 83 -26.50 -4.87 23.99
C PHE A 83 -26.80 -4.12 25.28
N ALA A 84 -27.86 -3.30 25.26
CA ALA A 84 -28.54 -2.80 26.44
C ALA A 84 -30.05 -3.09 26.28
#